data_AF-A0A4S9AT47-F1
#
_entry.id   AF-A0A4S9AT47-F1
#
_cell.length_a   1.000
_cell.length_b   1.000
_cell.length_c   1.000
_cell.angle_alpha   90.00
_cell.angle_beta   90.00
_cell.angle_gamma   90.00
#
_symmetry.space_group_name_H-M   'P 1'
#
loop_
_entity.id
_entity.type
_entity.pdbx_description
1 polymer ?
#
loop_
_entity_poly.entity_id
_entity_poly.type
_entity_poly.pdbx_seq_one_letter_code
_entity_poly.pdbx_strand_id
1 'polypeptide(L)'
;MADQNTYVLYKKDTSWVICWLVHMSNAVTESLAKIGDDDPEAAFNTTGQVTCKELVSMAERVAAHRRQEVPDLVFRLLRSAINARSKAHQLYLSMAMETEDERLEQSNLSHKHFIDSLTEAFNALGGREWIADRSAESMELQSREEIENIIFTNIFSALDMYQCADDMSDNGGDPKESTRHPRKTGKGKRSHKSQSAKNKRQARAAQHPVTLKVPLDNYCIVDGPESLHINYDMASMSMLQEWGELRKHVQSSWLTAAYENTNIAVAGAISEMTIAMIKRTALAVFVEFPEGYDTFEAMSHGFRIESKLSHPLCSQIRELFSAPAFDDLLEFLVDFQKNRSGKPTKRMQARLSSWNPNFDLQEANTDERMEWRRLYTINWLYDLVNVFSHIVIRENKVQVDPKAYETIQWSIKSQCSRPCRLFGMEPFAEIITTLAMQKPGTNIRSKILPHHVFQLQCIVDAFTASHGWSPCMLNPAEQFREAPSRGSLPTEPLTRFLGNAGAGFLSGIQALQVYIENNKQIFYGKTARFQEILELLGPHAAQARDWLGRSDHVFTSELPSRFSGLEPHGLWSYSPFLCGVGLLEALEISYRLSMLVWDVLKRAIVDGEPSRNFAPKRTYPGIR
;
A
#
# COMPACT_ATOMS: atom_id res chain seq x y z
N MET A 1 12.86 0.91 0.05
CA MET A 1 11.38 0.93 0.12
C MET A 1 11.01 2.31 0.63
N ALA A 2 10.08 2.99 -0.02
CA ALA A 2 9.76 4.39 0.31
C ALA A 2 9.36 4.53 1.79
N ASP A 3 9.88 5.56 2.45
CA ASP A 3 9.35 6.04 3.73
C ASP A 3 7.86 6.41 3.56
N GLN A 4 7.12 6.54 4.66
CA GLN A 4 5.71 6.93 4.59
C GLN A 4 5.52 8.22 3.76
N ASN A 5 4.44 8.26 2.98
CA ASN A 5 4.04 9.42 2.19
C ASN A 5 4.15 10.73 2.99
N THR A 6 4.83 11.74 2.42
CA THR A 6 5.16 13.00 3.11
C THR A 6 3.92 13.74 3.61
N TYR A 7 2.82 13.75 2.85
CA TYR A 7 1.56 14.37 3.25
C TYR A 7 0.92 13.64 4.45
N VAL A 8 0.87 12.30 4.39
CA VAL A 8 0.33 11.48 5.50
C VAL A 8 1.15 11.67 6.77
N LEU A 9 2.48 11.75 6.65
CA LEU A 9 3.37 12.04 7.76
C LEU A 9 3.13 13.45 8.32
N TYR A 10 3.07 14.46 7.46
CA TYR A 10 2.75 15.84 7.83
C TYR A 10 1.44 15.93 8.63
N LYS A 11 0.38 15.27 8.16
CA LYS A 11 -0.92 15.26 8.84
C LYS A 11 -0.84 14.59 10.20
N LYS A 12 -0.19 13.42 10.29
CA LYS A 12 0.01 12.71 11.55
C LYS A 12 0.78 13.56 12.55
N ASP A 13 1.90 14.14 12.14
CA ASP A 13 2.77 14.96 13.00
C ASP A 13 2.03 16.20 13.51
N THR A 14 1.30 16.87 12.62
CA THR A 14 0.49 18.04 12.98
C THR A 14 -0.63 17.66 13.96
N SER A 15 -1.31 16.52 13.75
CA SER A 15 -2.39 16.05 14.64
C SER A 15 -1.88 15.77 16.05
N TRP A 16 -0.69 15.19 16.18
CA TRP A 16 -0.05 14.97 17.48
C TRP A 16 0.30 16.28 18.19
N VAL A 17 0.85 17.26 17.47
CA VAL A 17 1.17 18.57 18.03
C VAL A 17 -0.10 19.26 18.53
N ILE A 18 -1.17 19.27 17.73
CA ILE A 18 -2.44 19.91 18.10
C ILE A 18 -3.07 19.19 19.29
N CYS A 19 -3.06 17.86 19.30
CA CYS A 19 -3.55 17.07 20.43
C CYS A 19 -2.85 17.49 21.73
N TRP A 20 -1.52 17.48 21.73
CA TRP A 20 -0.74 17.93 22.89
C TRP A 20 -1.07 19.38 23.29
N LEU A 21 -1.11 20.28 22.32
CA LEU A 21 -1.30 21.71 22.57
C LEU A 21 -2.70 22.02 23.12
N VAL A 22 -3.74 21.38 22.59
CA VAL A 22 -5.12 21.49 23.08
C VAL A 22 -5.22 21.01 24.51
N HIS A 23 -4.63 19.86 24.84
CA HIS A 23 -4.64 19.34 26.20
C HIS A 23 -3.91 20.26 27.19
N MET A 24 -2.74 20.77 26.82
CA MET A 24 -1.98 21.69 27.67
C MET A 24 -2.66 23.04 27.83
N SER A 25 -3.18 23.62 26.73
CA SER A 25 -3.88 24.91 26.76
C SER A 25 -5.15 24.82 27.62
N ASN A 26 -5.95 23.76 27.46
CA ASN A 26 -7.14 23.54 28.29
C ASN A 26 -6.78 23.38 29.78
N ALA A 27 -5.69 22.67 30.10
CA ALA A 27 -5.24 22.51 31.48
C ALA A 27 -4.79 23.86 32.09
N VAL A 28 -4.10 24.71 31.32
CA VAL A 28 -3.75 26.06 31.74
C VAL A 28 -5.00 26.90 31.97
N THR A 29 -5.95 26.90 31.03
CA THR A 29 -7.23 27.63 31.17
C THR A 29 -8.02 27.17 32.40
N GLU A 30 -8.09 25.86 32.67
CA GLU A 30 -8.75 25.35 33.87
C GLU A 30 -8.04 25.81 35.16
N SER A 31 -6.72 25.89 35.15
CA SER A 31 -5.95 26.34 36.31
C SER A 31 -6.12 27.84 36.58
N LEU A 32 -6.21 28.66 35.54
CA LEU A 32 -6.42 30.12 35.65
C LEU A 32 -7.84 30.44 36.14
N ALA A 33 -8.85 29.75 35.60
CA ALA A 33 -10.24 29.86 36.05
C ALA A 33 -10.41 29.54 37.54
N LYS A 34 -9.65 28.56 38.07
CA LYS A 34 -9.65 28.23 39.51
C LYS A 34 -9.08 29.33 40.41
N ILE A 35 -8.23 30.21 39.87
CA ILE A 35 -7.55 31.29 40.62
C ILE A 35 -8.31 32.62 40.46
N GLY A 36 -9.39 32.66 39.68
CA GLY A 36 -10.22 33.85 39.46
C GLY A 36 -9.61 34.84 38.46
N ASP A 37 -8.65 34.40 37.65
CA ASP A 37 -8.05 35.16 36.55
C ASP A 37 -8.67 34.64 35.24
N ASP A 38 -9.84 35.18 34.89
CA ASP A 38 -10.54 34.80 33.66
C ASP A 38 -9.89 35.52 32.47
N ASP A 39 -9.13 34.80 31.66
CA ASP A 39 -8.73 35.24 30.31
C ASP A 39 -9.99 35.23 29.41
N PRO A 40 -10.52 36.39 29.00
CA PRO A 40 -11.75 36.47 28.21
C PRO A 40 -11.61 35.88 26.79
N GLU A 41 -10.39 35.58 26.32
CA GLU A 41 -10.12 34.91 25.04
C GLU A 41 -9.86 33.40 25.18
N ALA A 42 -9.95 32.82 26.39
CA ALA A 42 -9.67 31.41 26.64
C ALA A 42 -10.89 30.48 26.53
N ALA A 43 -11.29 30.14 25.30
CA ALA A 43 -12.26 29.07 25.08
C ALA A 43 -11.62 27.67 25.23
N PHE A 44 -12.31 26.77 25.94
CA PHE A 44 -11.93 25.34 25.98
C PHE A 44 -12.11 24.71 24.60
N ASN A 45 -11.05 24.11 24.07
CA ASN A 45 -11.14 23.36 22.83
C ASN A 45 -11.58 21.92 23.11
N THR A 46 -12.81 21.59 22.72
CA THR A 46 -13.38 20.23 22.87
C THR A 46 -13.52 19.48 21.54
N THR A 47 -13.21 20.13 20.42
CA THR A 47 -13.42 19.59 19.07
C THR A 47 -12.15 19.01 18.46
N GLY A 48 -10.97 19.47 18.92
CA GLY A 48 -9.67 19.16 18.33
C GLY A 48 -9.30 20.05 17.15
N GLN A 49 -10.24 20.85 16.63
CA GLN A 49 -10.02 21.73 15.47
C GLN A 49 -9.49 23.09 15.92
N VAL A 50 -8.48 23.61 15.23
CA VAL A 50 -7.81 24.87 15.58
C VAL A 50 -7.55 25.70 14.32
N THR A 51 -7.63 27.02 14.38
CA THR A 51 -7.14 27.90 13.30
C THR A 51 -5.65 28.16 13.46
N CYS A 52 -4.97 28.67 12.41
CA CYS A 52 -3.57 29.11 12.54
C CYS A 52 -3.39 30.16 13.66
N LYS A 53 -4.36 31.07 13.81
CA LYS A 53 -4.34 32.08 14.88
C LYS A 53 -4.45 31.44 16.27
N GLU A 54 -5.42 30.54 16.45
CA GLU A 54 -5.60 29.83 17.73
C GLU A 54 -4.38 28.97 18.07
N LEU A 55 -3.73 28.36 17.09
CA LEU A 55 -2.49 27.61 17.29
C LEU A 55 -1.41 28.48 17.98
N VAL A 56 -1.17 29.68 17.46
CA VAL A 56 -0.19 30.62 18.03
C VAL A 56 -0.62 31.05 19.43
N SER A 57 -1.87 31.48 19.61
CA SER A 57 -2.37 31.92 20.92
C SER A 57 -2.31 30.82 21.99
N MET A 58 -2.58 29.57 21.63
CA MET A 58 -2.43 28.43 22.55
C MET A 58 -0.96 28.16 22.89
N ALA A 59 -0.06 28.26 21.91
CA ALA A 59 1.38 28.10 22.14
C ALA A 59 1.93 29.17 23.10
N GLU A 60 1.54 30.43 22.90
CA GLU A 60 1.88 31.54 23.79
C GLU A 60 1.29 31.35 25.19
N ARG A 61 0.01 30.96 25.31
CA ARG A 61 -0.63 30.68 26.59
C ARG A 61 0.09 29.59 27.37
N VAL A 62 0.42 28.48 26.69
CA VAL A 62 1.18 27.38 27.28
C VAL A 62 2.56 27.85 27.70
N ALA A 63 3.26 28.62 26.85
CA ALA A 63 4.60 29.14 27.15
C ALA A 63 4.62 30.09 28.35
N ALA A 64 3.63 30.99 28.46
CA ALA A 64 3.53 31.97 29.55
C ALA A 64 3.23 31.31 30.90
N HIS A 65 2.52 30.18 30.92
CA HIS A 65 2.07 29.50 32.13
C HIS A 65 2.76 28.14 32.34
N ARG A 66 3.85 27.86 31.60
CA ARG A 66 4.53 26.57 31.65
C ARG A 66 5.18 26.37 33.02
N ARG A 67 4.80 25.28 33.70
CA ARG A 67 5.50 24.77 34.89
C ARG A 67 6.55 23.69 34.57
N GLN A 68 6.48 23.11 33.37
CA GLN A 68 7.34 22.02 32.91
C GLN A 68 7.95 22.37 31.54
N GLU A 69 9.10 21.77 31.24
CA GLU A 69 9.73 21.89 29.94
C GLU A 69 8.87 21.22 28.85
N VAL A 70 8.87 21.83 27.66
CA VAL A 70 8.17 21.26 26.49
C VAL A 70 8.91 20.00 26.06
N PRO A 71 8.22 18.86 25.88
CA PRO A 71 8.89 17.63 25.48
C PRO A 71 9.60 17.78 24.13
N ASP A 72 10.84 17.28 24.06
CA ASP A 72 11.69 17.21 22.85
C ASP A 72 10.95 16.75 21.59
N LEU A 73 9.99 15.85 21.78
CA LEU A 73 9.19 15.32 20.70
C LEU A 73 8.31 16.38 20.03
N VAL A 74 7.73 17.31 20.79
CA VAL A 74 6.86 18.38 20.25
C VAL A 74 7.65 19.27 19.30
N PHE A 75 8.87 19.64 19.68
CA PHE A 75 9.77 20.40 18.81
C PHE A 75 10.15 19.64 17.53
N ARG A 76 10.40 18.33 17.64
CA ARG A 76 10.67 17.47 16.47
C ARG A 76 9.47 17.39 15.51
N LEU A 77 8.27 17.20 16.04
CA LEU A 77 7.04 17.11 15.23
C LEU A 77 6.71 18.45 14.56
N LEU A 78 6.80 19.58 15.28
CA LEU A 78 6.63 20.91 14.70
C LEU A 78 7.64 21.17 13.58
N ARG A 79 8.92 20.83 13.79
CA ARG A 79 9.95 20.98 12.76
C ARG A 79 9.69 20.10 11.55
N SER A 80 9.23 18.86 11.76
CA SER A 80 8.81 17.96 10.68
C SER A 80 7.68 18.59 9.85
N ALA A 81 6.64 19.12 10.51
CA ALA A 81 5.51 19.77 9.85
C ALA A 81 5.92 21.05 9.10
N ILE A 82 6.75 21.91 9.70
CA ILE A 82 7.31 23.11 9.06
C ILE A 82 8.10 22.73 7.81
N ASN A 83 8.98 21.73 7.91
CA ASN A 83 9.78 21.26 6.77
C ASN A 83 8.91 20.72 5.63
N ALA A 84 7.88 19.92 5.94
CA ALA A 84 6.98 19.38 4.92
C ALA A 84 6.21 20.49 4.18
N ARG A 85 5.64 21.45 4.92
CA ARG A 85 4.97 22.64 4.34
C ARG A 85 5.92 23.52 3.54
N SER A 86 7.16 23.70 4.02
CA SER A 86 8.18 24.52 3.36
C SER A 86 8.62 23.90 2.03
N LYS A 87 8.79 22.57 1.97
CA LYS A 87 9.08 21.86 0.72
C LYS A 87 7.96 22.02 -0.30
N ALA A 88 6.70 21.89 0.14
CA ALA A 88 5.56 22.13 -0.73
C ALA A 88 5.55 23.58 -1.23
N HIS A 89 5.73 24.56 -0.35
CA HIS A 89 5.78 25.97 -0.74
C HIS A 89 6.90 26.28 -1.75
N GLN A 90 8.09 25.69 -1.60
CA GLN A 90 9.20 25.85 -2.56
C GLN A 90 8.83 25.33 -3.96
N LEU A 91 8.14 24.18 -4.02
CA LEU A 91 7.66 23.62 -5.28
C LEU A 91 6.65 24.57 -5.94
N TYR A 92 5.72 25.11 -5.16
CA TYR A 92 4.73 26.09 -5.64
C TYR A 92 5.34 27.40 -6.13
N LEU A 93 6.38 27.89 -5.45
CA LEU A 93 7.14 29.04 -5.91
C LEU A 93 7.81 28.77 -7.25
N SER A 94 8.42 27.58 -7.43
CA SER A 94 9.03 27.22 -8.72
C SER A 94 8.01 27.16 -9.85
N MET A 95 6.79 26.67 -9.60
CA MET A 95 5.71 26.62 -10.58
C MET A 95 5.15 28.02 -10.92
N ALA A 96 4.97 28.87 -9.91
CA ALA A 96 4.49 30.24 -10.10
C ALA A 96 5.48 31.13 -10.87
N MET A 97 6.79 30.85 -10.78
CA MET A 97 7.80 31.56 -11.58
C MET A 97 7.72 31.24 -13.09
N GLU A 98 7.17 30.07 -13.45
CA GLU A 98 7.02 29.63 -14.84
C GLU A 98 5.63 29.96 -15.43
N THR A 99 4.68 30.38 -14.59
CA THR A 99 3.27 30.58 -14.97
C THR A 99 2.68 31.82 -14.29
N GLU A 100 2.20 32.81 -15.07
CA GLU A 100 1.40 33.94 -14.54
C GLU A 100 -0.01 33.44 -14.18
N ASP A 101 -0.18 32.83 -13.00
CA ASP A 101 -1.46 32.38 -12.46
C ASP A 101 -1.72 32.99 -11.08
N GLU A 102 -2.69 33.90 -11.01
CA GLU A 102 -3.13 34.58 -9.77
C GLU A 102 -3.52 33.59 -8.66
N ARG A 103 -4.03 32.39 -9.01
CA ARG A 103 -4.39 31.37 -8.01
C ARG A 103 -3.16 30.74 -7.36
N LEU A 104 -2.08 30.56 -8.12
CA LEU A 104 -0.80 30.04 -7.62
C LEU A 104 -0.16 31.06 -6.67
N GLU A 105 -0.24 32.36 -6.97
CA GLU A 105 0.22 33.42 -6.09
C GLU A 105 -0.56 33.48 -4.77
N GLN A 106 -1.89 33.40 -4.83
CA GLN A 106 -2.74 33.37 -3.63
C GLN A 106 -2.49 32.11 -2.78
N SER A 107 -2.31 30.95 -3.42
CA SER A 107 -1.90 29.70 -2.75
C SER A 107 -0.55 29.86 -2.05
N ASN A 108 0.44 30.49 -2.71
CA ASN A 108 1.76 30.76 -2.13
C ASN A 108 1.69 31.66 -0.89
N LEU A 109 0.84 32.69 -0.89
CA LEU A 109 0.62 33.54 0.28
C LEU A 109 0.01 32.75 1.45
N SER A 110 -0.95 31.89 1.18
CA SER A 110 -1.57 31.04 2.21
C SER A 110 -0.60 29.99 2.77
N HIS A 111 0.20 29.34 1.91
CA HIS A 111 1.30 28.47 2.33
C HIS A 111 2.27 29.18 3.27
N LYS A 112 2.67 30.41 2.92
CA LYS A 112 3.56 31.22 3.72
C LYS A 112 2.95 31.56 5.07
N HIS A 113 1.71 32.04 5.10
CA HIS A 113 0.98 32.32 6.35
C HIS A 113 0.93 31.10 7.28
N PHE A 114 0.68 29.91 6.73
CA PHE A 114 0.66 28.66 7.49
C PHE A 114 2.04 28.30 8.06
N ILE A 115 3.10 28.43 7.24
CA ILE A 115 4.49 28.19 7.66
C ILE A 115 4.89 29.18 8.75
N ASP A 116 4.54 30.45 8.59
CA ASP A 116 4.84 31.51 9.54
C ASP A 116 4.13 31.22 10.88
N SER A 117 2.87 30.81 10.86
CA SER A 117 2.09 30.45 12.06
C SER A 117 2.69 29.23 12.81
N LEU A 118 3.07 28.17 12.08
CA LEU A 118 3.76 27.02 12.69
C LEU A 118 5.12 27.43 13.29
N THR A 119 5.84 28.31 12.60
CA THR A 119 7.16 28.80 13.03
C THR A 119 7.04 29.71 14.26
N GLU A 120 6.00 30.53 14.32
CA GLU A 120 5.68 31.38 15.45
C GLU A 120 5.31 30.54 16.68
N ALA A 121 4.44 29.55 16.54
CA ALA A 121 4.12 28.60 17.60
C ALA A 121 5.37 27.83 18.09
N PHE A 122 6.23 27.38 17.16
CA PHE A 122 7.51 26.74 17.50
C PHE A 122 8.43 27.66 18.31
N ASN A 123 8.54 28.93 17.92
CA ASN A 123 9.34 29.91 18.63
C ASN A 123 8.76 30.24 20.01
N ALA A 124 7.44 30.41 20.12
CA ALA A 124 6.75 30.72 21.37
C ALA A 124 7.00 29.64 22.44
N LEU A 125 7.04 28.37 22.04
CA LEU A 125 7.32 27.24 22.95
C LEU A 125 8.79 27.16 23.41
N GLY A 126 9.70 27.93 22.81
CA GLY A 126 11.16 27.89 23.10
C GLY A 126 11.99 27.10 22.10
N GLY A 127 11.50 26.99 20.85
CA GLY A 127 12.17 26.18 19.82
C GLY A 127 13.53 26.72 19.38
N ARG A 128 13.81 28.02 19.56
CA ARG A 128 15.11 28.63 19.19
C ARG A 128 16.20 28.19 20.15
N GLU A 129 15.90 28.20 21.44
CA GLU A 129 16.75 27.71 22.52
C GLU A 129 17.00 26.21 22.34
N TRP A 130 15.95 25.44 22.02
CA TRP A 130 16.06 24.02 21.73
C TRP A 130 16.98 23.69 20.55
N ILE A 131 16.99 24.52 19.49
CA ILE A 131 17.93 24.38 18.36
C ILE A 131 19.35 24.73 18.79
N ALA A 132 19.53 25.79 19.58
CA ALA A 132 20.85 26.26 20.01
C ALA A 132 21.57 25.26 20.94
N ASP A 133 20.80 24.51 21.75
CA ASP A 133 21.33 23.56 22.73
C ASP A 133 21.77 22.20 22.13
N ARG A 134 21.52 21.92 20.83
CA ARG A 134 21.86 20.63 20.20
C ARG A 134 22.86 20.76 19.05
N SER A 135 23.88 19.90 19.04
CA SER A 135 24.76 19.71 17.88
C SER A 135 24.04 18.90 16.78
N ALA A 136 24.44 19.12 15.52
CA ALA A 136 23.81 18.55 14.33
C ALA A 136 23.71 17.00 14.30
N GLU A 137 24.52 16.28 15.09
CA GLU A 137 24.53 14.80 15.17
C GLU A 137 23.38 14.24 16.04
N SER A 138 22.81 15.01 16.96
CA SER A 138 21.70 14.56 17.83
C SER A 138 20.32 14.62 17.15
N MET A 139 20.27 15.03 15.87
CA MET A 139 19.03 15.24 15.12
C MET A 139 18.51 14.00 14.39
N GLU A 140 19.18 12.83 14.50
CA GLU A 140 18.66 11.59 13.92
C GLU A 140 17.34 11.16 14.58
N LEU A 141 16.37 10.82 13.74
CA LEU A 141 15.04 10.37 14.12
C LEU A 141 15.15 9.09 14.96
N GLN A 142 14.93 9.19 16.28
CA GLN A 142 14.69 8.03 17.15
C GLN A 142 13.61 7.13 16.55
N SER A 143 13.71 5.83 16.81
CA SER A 143 12.82 4.85 16.19
C SER A 143 11.35 5.15 16.51
N ARG A 144 10.49 4.96 15.52
CA ARG A 144 9.07 5.34 15.55
C ARG A 144 8.27 4.72 16.70
N GLU A 145 8.63 3.52 17.12
CA GLU A 145 8.03 2.82 18.26
C GLU A 145 8.42 3.49 19.60
N GLU A 146 9.58 4.15 19.67
CA GLU A 146 9.96 4.96 20.83
C GLU A 146 9.17 6.27 20.87
N ILE A 147 8.85 6.88 19.73
CA ILE A 147 8.03 8.09 19.66
C ILE A 147 6.61 7.82 20.19
N GLU A 148 5.94 6.77 19.72
CA GLU A 148 4.59 6.41 20.19
C GLU A 148 4.59 5.98 21.67
N ASN A 149 5.62 5.28 22.15
CA ASN A 149 5.76 4.95 23.58
C ASN A 149 6.04 6.18 24.45
N ILE A 150 6.85 7.14 23.99
CA ILE A 150 7.09 8.41 24.70
C ILE A 150 5.80 9.24 24.77
N ILE A 151 5.02 9.30 23.69
CA ILE A 151 3.71 9.99 23.64
C ILE A 151 2.78 9.45 24.73
N PHE A 152 2.59 8.14 24.81
CA PHE A 152 1.67 7.55 25.80
C PHE A 152 2.16 7.66 27.24
N THR A 153 3.47 7.74 27.47
CA THR A 153 4.04 7.83 28.82
C THR A 153 4.14 9.29 29.32
N ASN A 154 4.32 10.26 28.41
CA ASN A 154 4.63 11.65 28.75
C ASN A 154 3.41 12.59 28.65
N ILE A 155 2.45 12.34 27.76
CA ILE A 155 1.25 13.20 27.62
C ILE A 155 0.37 13.16 28.88
N PHE A 156 0.32 12.04 29.60
CA PHE A 156 -0.56 11.87 30.76
C PHE A 156 0.13 11.97 32.13
N SER A 157 1.47 11.94 32.20
CA SER A 157 2.18 12.27 33.44
C SER A 157 2.20 13.78 33.72
N ALA A 158 2.15 14.62 32.68
CA ALA A 158 2.00 16.07 32.80
C ALA A 158 0.60 16.50 33.29
N LEU A 159 -0.45 15.69 33.04
CA LEU A 159 -1.82 15.95 33.51
C LEU A 159 -2.06 15.52 34.96
N ASP A 160 -1.34 14.51 35.46
CA ASP A 160 -1.53 13.97 36.82
C ASP A 160 -1.02 14.94 37.92
N MET A 161 -0.15 15.90 37.56
CA MET A 161 0.40 16.87 38.51
C MET A 161 -0.46 18.13 38.71
N TYR A 162 -1.43 18.41 37.84
CA TYR A 162 -2.36 19.54 38.03
C TYR A 162 -3.59 19.17 38.87
N GLN A 163 -3.72 17.90 39.29
CA GLN A 163 -4.75 17.44 40.23
C GLN A 163 -4.28 17.38 41.70
N CYS A 164 -3.00 17.65 41.99
CA CYS A 164 -2.50 17.76 43.37
C CYS A 164 -2.24 19.21 43.75
N ALA A 165 -3.32 20.00 43.87
CA ALA A 165 -3.29 21.28 44.57
C ALA A 165 -4.43 21.43 45.58
N ASP A 166 -5.06 20.33 45.99
CA ASP A 166 -6.01 20.28 47.11
C ASP A 166 -5.48 19.27 48.14
N ASP A 167 -4.44 19.66 48.89
CA ASP A 167 -4.20 19.22 50.27
C ASP A 167 -2.94 19.92 50.80
N MET A 168 -3.13 21.10 51.37
CA MET A 168 -2.16 21.72 52.26
C MET A 168 -2.86 22.15 53.55
N SER A 169 -2.81 21.29 54.56
CA SER A 169 -2.64 21.69 55.96
C SER A 169 -2.47 20.45 56.84
N ASP A 170 -1.25 20.08 57.19
CA ASP A 170 -0.82 20.32 58.58
C ASP A 170 0.70 20.42 58.66
N ASN A 171 1.13 21.35 59.50
CA ASN A 171 2.45 21.94 59.59
C ASN A 171 3.29 21.16 60.60
N GLY A 172 4.57 20.89 60.30
CA GLY A 172 5.50 20.51 61.35
C GLY A 172 6.79 19.81 60.93
N GLY A 173 7.82 20.59 60.66
CA GLY A 173 9.18 20.23 61.04
C GLY A 173 10.17 19.99 59.90
N ASP A 174 10.83 21.06 59.48
CA ASP A 174 12.22 21.01 59.01
C ASP A 174 13.18 21.14 60.22
N PRO A 175 14.51 20.92 60.13
CA PRO A 175 15.32 20.64 58.93
C PRO A 175 16.40 19.54 59.11
N LYS A 176 17.03 19.09 58.01
CA LYS A 176 18.51 19.15 57.81
C LYS A 176 19.00 18.45 56.53
N GLU A 177 19.42 19.30 55.59
CA GLU A 177 20.69 19.30 54.84
C GLU A 177 21.70 18.16 55.08
N SER A 178 22.10 17.44 54.01
CA SER A 178 23.50 17.28 53.57
C SER A 178 23.67 16.22 52.46
N THR A 179 24.02 16.71 51.27
CA THR A 179 25.00 16.20 50.30
C THR A 179 25.71 14.85 50.54
N ARG A 180 25.69 13.95 49.51
CA ARG A 180 26.90 13.44 48.82
C ARG A 180 26.64 12.43 47.69
N HIS A 181 27.39 12.60 46.59
CA HIS A 181 27.50 11.73 45.42
C HIS A 181 27.94 10.28 45.72
N PRO A 182 27.59 9.28 44.88
CA PRO A 182 28.12 7.93 45.01
C PRO A 182 29.36 7.69 44.11
N ARG A 183 30.38 7.04 44.68
CA ARG A 183 31.49 6.43 43.93
C ARG A 183 31.38 4.90 43.98
N LYS A 184 31.74 4.28 42.86
CA LYS A 184 31.55 2.86 42.49
C LYS A 184 32.51 1.86 43.19
N THR A 185 32.01 0.62 43.25
CA THR A 185 32.65 -0.71 43.10
C THR A 185 33.51 -1.35 44.20
N GLY A 186 33.21 -2.63 44.51
CA GLY A 186 34.13 -3.59 45.13
C GLY A 186 33.47 -4.88 45.67
N LYS A 187 34.00 -6.06 45.29
CA LYS A 187 33.53 -7.45 45.54
C LYS A 187 33.75 -7.97 46.97
N GLY A 188 32.96 -8.96 47.42
CA GLY A 188 33.26 -9.83 48.58
C GLY A 188 32.21 -10.93 48.88
N LYS A 189 32.61 -12.11 49.36
CA LYS A 189 31.91 -13.42 49.34
C LYS A 189 31.26 -13.86 50.69
N ARG A 190 30.17 -14.66 50.57
CA ARG A 190 29.71 -15.88 51.34
C ARG A 190 29.02 -15.83 52.74
N SER A 191 27.76 -16.33 52.74
CA SER A 191 27.00 -17.22 53.69
C SER A 191 26.73 -16.76 55.15
N HIS A 192 25.61 -17.00 55.87
CA HIS A 192 24.55 -18.03 55.85
C HIS A 192 23.29 -17.57 56.66
N LYS A 193 22.07 -18.00 56.24
CA LYS A 193 20.82 -18.35 56.99
C LYS A 193 20.19 -17.44 58.08
N SER A 194 18.94 -16.99 57.83
CA SER A 194 17.66 -17.34 58.55
C SER A 194 16.52 -16.37 58.16
N GLN A 195 15.53 -16.77 57.34
CA GLN A 195 14.15 -17.22 57.68
C GLN A 195 13.26 -16.28 58.55
N SER A 196 12.34 -15.53 57.91
CA SER A 196 10.86 -15.57 58.08
C SER A 196 10.22 -14.34 57.39
N ALA A 197 9.56 -14.52 56.23
CA ALA A 197 8.11 -14.65 56.07
C ALA A 197 7.27 -13.41 56.47
N LYS A 198 6.85 -12.61 55.47
CA LYS A 198 5.44 -12.18 55.28
C LYS A 198 5.21 -11.35 54.00
N ASN A 199 4.21 -11.80 53.25
CA ASN A 199 3.35 -11.06 52.31
C ASN A 199 3.94 -10.54 50.99
N LYS A 200 3.88 -11.45 50.01
CA LYS A 200 3.82 -11.16 48.56
C LYS A 200 2.55 -10.35 48.26
N ARG A 201 2.62 -9.02 48.26
CA ARG A 201 1.63 -8.20 47.57
C ARG A 201 1.96 -8.26 46.08
N GLN A 202 1.03 -8.83 45.33
CA GLN A 202 0.99 -8.81 43.87
C GLN A 202 1.27 -7.38 43.38
N ALA A 203 2.25 -7.24 42.49
CA ALA A 203 2.34 -6.09 41.61
C ALA A 203 1.07 -6.12 40.74
N ARG A 204 0.11 -5.28 41.10
CA ARG A 204 -1.03 -5.00 40.23
C ARG A 204 -0.48 -4.09 39.13
N ALA A 205 -0.18 -4.69 37.99
CA ALA A 205 -0.07 -3.98 36.74
C ALA A 205 -1.39 -3.21 36.55
N ALA A 206 -1.33 -1.89 36.68
CA ALA A 206 -2.37 -0.99 36.22
C ALA A 206 -1.88 -0.33 34.94
N GLN A 207 -1.88 -1.09 33.84
CA GLN A 207 -2.01 -0.50 32.52
C GLN A 207 -3.52 -0.33 32.30
N HIS A 208 -4.05 0.83 32.64
CA HIS A 208 -5.31 1.28 32.06
C HIS A 208 -4.97 1.99 30.75
N PRO A 209 -5.39 1.49 29.57
CA PRO A 209 -5.27 2.26 28.34
C PRO A 209 -6.18 3.48 28.46
N VAL A 210 -5.59 4.68 28.43
CA VAL A 210 -6.32 5.94 28.51
C VAL A 210 -6.99 6.21 27.17
N THR A 211 -8.31 6.30 27.17
CA THR A 211 -9.12 6.61 25.99
C THR A 211 -9.13 8.14 25.76
N LEU A 212 -8.58 8.62 24.65
CA LEU A 212 -8.76 10.02 24.23
C LEU A 212 -10.27 10.32 24.07
N LYS A 213 -10.73 11.48 24.56
CA LYS A 213 -12.13 11.91 24.40
C LYS A 213 -12.47 12.24 22.95
N VAL A 214 -11.48 12.67 22.17
CA VAL A 214 -11.56 12.97 20.74
C VAL A 214 -10.57 12.06 20.00
N PRO A 215 -10.98 11.36 18.92
CA PRO A 215 -10.05 10.59 18.10
C PRO A 215 -8.91 11.46 17.57
N LEU A 216 -7.69 10.91 17.49
CA LEU A 216 -6.51 11.67 17.04
C LEU A 216 -6.72 12.33 15.66
N ASP A 217 -7.44 11.65 14.77
CA ASP A 217 -7.72 12.10 13.40
C ASP A 217 -8.56 13.39 13.34
N ASN A 218 -9.22 13.78 14.43
CA ASN A 218 -10.00 15.02 14.50
C ASN A 218 -9.16 16.23 14.93
N TYR A 219 -7.92 16.04 15.38
CA TYR A 219 -7.04 17.14 15.74
C TYR A 219 -6.37 17.72 14.49
N CYS A 220 -6.87 18.85 13.99
CA CYS A 220 -6.41 19.42 12.72
C CYS A 220 -6.51 20.95 12.67
N ILE A 221 -5.73 21.57 11.77
CA ILE A 221 -5.82 23.01 11.50
C ILE A 221 -6.87 23.26 10.41
N VAL A 222 -7.80 24.20 10.66
CA VAL A 222 -8.92 24.55 9.77
C VAL A 222 -8.87 26.05 9.44
N ASP A 223 -8.40 26.43 8.25
CA ASP A 223 -8.29 27.83 7.81
C ASP A 223 -9.09 28.11 6.51
N GLY A 224 -10.40 27.86 6.56
CA GLY A 224 -11.34 28.25 5.50
C GLY A 224 -11.25 27.39 4.21
N PRO A 225 -12.09 27.70 3.19
CA PRO A 225 -12.22 26.89 1.97
C PRO A 225 -10.97 26.88 1.07
N GLU A 226 -10.15 27.93 1.13
CA GLU A 226 -8.88 27.98 0.39
C GLU A 226 -7.88 26.92 0.90
N SER A 227 -7.95 26.55 2.18
CA SER A 227 -7.10 25.51 2.76
C SER A 227 -7.37 24.11 2.18
N LEU A 228 -8.59 23.83 1.72
CA LEU A 228 -8.97 22.53 1.14
C LEU A 228 -8.20 22.26 -0.15
N HIS A 229 -8.19 23.23 -1.07
CA HIS A 229 -7.49 23.11 -2.35
C HIS A 229 -5.98 22.96 -2.14
N ILE A 230 -5.41 23.78 -1.26
CA ILE A 230 -3.98 23.72 -0.93
C ILE A 230 -3.59 22.35 -0.34
N ASN A 231 -4.37 21.86 0.62
CA ASN A 231 -4.13 20.55 1.23
C ASN A 231 -4.27 19.44 0.20
N TYR A 232 -5.24 19.54 -0.70
CA TYR A 232 -5.44 18.58 -1.77
C TYR A 232 -4.28 18.54 -2.75
N ASP A 233 -3.77 19.71 -3.13
CA ASP A 233 -2.68 19.75 -4.07
C ASP A 233 -1.36 19.27 -3.43
N MET A 234 -1.11 19.61 -2.15
CA MET A 234 -0.01 19.02 -1.37
C MET A 234 -0.11 17.49 -1.32
N ALA A 235 -1.30 16.97 -1.04
CA ALA A 235 -1.60 15.54 -1.03
C ALA A 235 -1.31 14.89 -2.39
N SER A 236 -1.83 15.48 -3.47
CA SER A 236 -1.67 15.00 -4.84
C SER A 236 -0.19 14.98 -5.27
N MET A 237 0.54 16.06 -5.01
CA MET A 237 1.98 16.14 -5.30
C MET A 237 2.78 15.09 -4.52
N SER A 238 2.50 14.93 -3.22
CA SER A 238 3.16 13.92 -2.38
C SER A 238 2.89 12.50 -2.89
N MET A 239 1.65 12.21 -3.29
CA MET A 239 1.28 10.93 -3.87
C MET A 239 2.00 10.66 -5.20
N LEU A 240 2.20 11.69 -6.01
CA LEU A 240 2.88 11.53 -7.30
C LEU A 240 4.39 11.42 -7.18
N GLN A 241 5.00 12.08 -6.20
CA GLN A 241 6.40 11.81 -5.85
C GLN A 241 6.60 10.35 -5.45
N GLU A 242 5.75 9.83 -4.55
CA GLU A 242 5.77 8.42 -4.17
C GLU A 242 5.54 7.51 -5.38
N TRP A 243 4.58 7.84 -6.24
CA TRP A 243 4.29 7.13 -7.49
C TRP A 243 5.52 7.02 -8.40
N GLY A 244 6.22 8.12 -8.64
CA GLY A 244 7.40 8.16 -9.49
C GLY A 244 8.53 7.26 -8.95
N GLU A 245 8.81 7.33 -7.65
CA GLU A 245 9.85 6.51 -7.02
C GLU A 245 9.50 5.02 -7.01
N LEU A 246 8.24 4.70 -6.68
CA LEU A 246 7.74 3.34 -6.70
C LEU A 246 7.73 2.75 -8.12
N ARG A 247 7.33 3.52 -9.13
CA ARG A 247 7.36 3.08 -10.53
C ARG A 247 8.79 2.80 -11.00
N LYS A 248 9.77 3.67 -10.69
CA LYS A 248 11.18 3.43 -11.01
C LYS A 248 11.67 2.10 -10.42
N HIS A 249 11.30 1.81 -9.18
CA HIS A 249 11.66 0.56 -8.51
C HIS A 249 11.03 -0.67 -9.18
N VAL A 250 9.75 -0.60 -9.56
CA VAL A 250 9.05 -1.66 -10.29
C VAL A 250 9.69 -1.88 -11.67
N GLN A 251 9.94 -0.81 -12.43
CA GLN A 251 10.57 -0.92 -13.75
C GLN A 251 11.99 -1.51 -13.65
N SER A 252 12.79 -1.08 -12.67
CA SER A 252 14.10 -1.69 -12.40
C SER A 252 13.98 -3.19 -12.13
N SER A 253 12.97 -3.62 -11.37
CA SER A 253 12.75 -5.04 -11.07
C SER A 253 12.41 -5.85 -12.32
N TRP A 254 11.61 -5.29 -13.23
CA TRP A 254 11.28 -5.92 -14.52
C TRP A 254 12.48 -5.97 -15.47
N LEU A 255 13.34 -4.95 -15.46
CA LEU A 255 14.62 -5.01 -16.16
C LEU A 255 15.49 -6.14 -15.62
N THR A 256 15.68 -6.24 -14.29
CA THR A 256 16.45 -7.33 -13.70
C THR A 256 15.84 -8.71 -14.01
N ALA A 257 14.51 -8.83 -14.06
CA ALA A 257 13.84 -10.06 -14.47
C ALA A 257 14.07 -10.41 -15.95
N ALA A 258 14.09 -9.40 -16.83
CA ALA A 258 14.32 -9.59 -18.25
C ALA A 258 15.80 -9.89 -18.61
N TYR A 259 16.76 -9.37 -17.83
CA TYR A 259 18.19 -9.35 -18.21
C TYR A 259 19.13 -10.10 -17.26
N GLU A 260 18.81 -10.17 -15.97
CA GLU A 260 19.76 -10.61 -14.92
C GLU A 260 19.29 -11.92 -14.25
N ASN A 261 18.47 -12.71 -14.97
CA ASN A 261 17.97 -14.03 -14.56
C ASN A 261 17.16 -14.02 -13.24
N THR A 262 16.58 -12.88 -12.87
CA THR A 262 15.64 -12.82 -11.74
C THR A 262 14.31 -13.45 -12.13
N ASN A 263 13.75 -14.27 -11.25
CA ASN A 263 12.47 -14.93 -11.52
C ASN A 263 11.34 -13.88 -11.64
N ILE A 264 10.52 -13.99 -12.68
CA ILE A 264 9.39 -13.08 -12.93
C ILE A 264 8.38 -13.00 -11.76
N ALA A 265 8.28 -14.04 -10.93
CA ALA A 265 7.45 -14.02 -9.73
C ALA A 265 7.93 -13.01 -8.69
N VAL A 266 9.24 -12.76 -8.62
CA VAL A 266 9.82 -11.74 -7.72
C VAL A 266 9.44 -10.35 -8.21
N ALA A 267 9.58 -10.07 -9.52
CA ALA A 267 9.15 -8.80 -10.10
C ALA A 267 7.62 -8.61 -9.98
N GLY A 268 6.84 -9.68 -10.16
CA GLY A 268 5.41 -9.70 -9.89
C GLY A 268 5.07 -9.35 -8.44
N ALA A 269 5.77 -9.95 -7.47
CA ALA A 269 5.57 -9.68 -6.04
C ALA A 269 5.91 -8.24 -5.66
N ILE A 270 7.02 -7.70 -6.18
CA ILE A 270 7.39 -6.29 -5.97
C ILE A 270 6.32 -5.38 -6.55
N SER A 271 5.79 -5.71 -7.73
CA SER A 271 4.73 -4.93 -8.37
C SER A 271 3.43 -4.95 -7.55
N GLU A 272 2.96 -6.12 -7.10
CA GLU A 272 1.77 -6.27 -6.25
C GLU A 272 1.91 -5.51 -4.93
N MET A 273 3.07 -5.63 -4.26
CA MET A 273 3.35 -4.88 -3.04
C MET A 273 3.29 -3.36 -3.29
N THR A 274 3.84 -2.91 -4.41
CA THR A 274 3.87 -1.50 -4.79
C THR A 274 2.47 -0.98 -5.12
N ILE A 275 1.65 -1.74 -5.86
CA ILE A 275 0.24 -1.43 -6.13
C ILE A 275 -0.54 -1.32 -4.82
N ALA A 276 -0.31 -2.23 -3.87
CA ALA A 276 -0.93 -2.20 -2.55
C ALA A 276 -0.50 -0.97 -1.72
N MET A 277 0.78 -0.55 -1.83
CA MET A 277 1.27 0.68 -1.20
C MET A 277 0.54 1.91 -1.76
N ILE A 278 0.47 2.05 -3.09
CA ILE A 278 -0.25 3.16 -3.75
C ILE A 278 -1.73 3.17 -3.34
N LYS A 279 -2.39 2.00 -3.32
CA LYS A 279 -3.78 1.88 -2.88
C LYS A 279 -3.95 2.32 -1.43
N ARG A 280 -3.05 1.89 -0.54
CA ARG A 280 -3.08 2.26 0.88
C ARG A 280 -2.86 3.76 1.07
N THR A 281 -1.89 4.34 0.38
CA THR A 281 -1.64 5.78 0.41
C THR A 281 -2.87 6.53 -0.11
N ALA A 282 -3.43 6.14 -1.26
CA ALA A 282 -4.62 6.77 -1.83
C ALA A 282 -5.79 6.78 -0.83
N LEU A 283 -6.05 5.64 -0.18
CA LEU A 283 -7.11 5.55 0.84
C LEU A 283 -6.84 6.45 2.05
N ALA A 284 -5.59 6.51 2.51
CA ALA A 284 -5.21 7.35 3.65
C ALA A 284 -5.25 8.85 3.32
N VAL A 285 -4.94 9.23 2.09
CA VAL A 285 -4.93 10.62 1.62
C VAL A 285 -6.34 11.10 1.30
N PHE A 286 -7.08 10.35 0.48
CA PHE A 286 -8.32 10.84 -0.10
C PHE A 286 -9.54 10.78 0.83
N VAL A 287 -9.45 10.07 1.96
CA VAL A 287 -10.50 10.08 3.00
C VAL A 287 -10.77 11.48 3.56
N GLU A 288 -9.79 12.40 3.46
CA GLU A 288 -9.91 13.77 3.95
C GLU A 288 -10.63 14.72 2.98
N PHE A 289 -10.91 14.27 1.75
CA PHE A 289 -11.46 15.12 0.69
C PHE A 289 -12.86 14.69 0.27
N PRO A 290 -13.68 15.60 -0.28
CA PRO A 290 -15.00 15.27 -0.79
C PRO A 290 -14.97 14.20 -1.90
N GLU A 291 -16.11 13.56 -2.14
CA GLU A 291 -16.26 12.58 -3.23
C GLU A 291 -15.83 13.17 -4.58
N GLY A 292 -15.08 12.38 -5.36
CA GLY A 292 -14.57 12.77 -6.68
C GLY A 292 -13.11 13.24 -6.69
N TYR A 293 -12.57 13.64 -5.53
CA TYR A 293 -11.15 13.99 -5.36
C TYR A 293 -10.23 12.76 -5.31
N ASP A 294 -10.80 11.57 -5.09
CA ASP A 294 -10.09 10.29 -5.02
C ASP A 294 -9.83 9.63 -6.38
N THR A 295 -10.23 10.29 -7.46
CA THR A 295 -10.11 9.78 -8.84
C THR A 295 -8.75 10.12 -9.42
N PHE A 296 -8.25 9.28 -10.34
CA PHE A 296 -7.01 9.59 -11.05
C PHE A 296 -7.13 10.89 -11.85
N GLU A 297 -8.30 11.17 -12.43
CA GLU A 297 -8.51 12.40 -13.18
C GLU A 297 -8.37 13.64 -12.28
N ALA A 298 -9.00 13.64 -11.10
CA ALA A 298 -8.86 14.73 -10.14
C ALA A 298 -7.41 14.88 -9.65
N MET A 299 -6.73 13.78 -9.33
CA MET A 299 -5.33 13.80 -8.88
C MET A 299 -4.40 14.35 -9.98
N SER A 300 -4.68 14.03 -11.24
CA SER A 300 -3.90 14.48 -12.40
C SER A 300 -4.20 15.93 -12.84
N HIS A 301 -5.23 16.58 -12.27
CA HIS A 301 -5.66 17.91 -12.70
C HIS A 301 -4.57 18.97 -12.52
N GLY A 302 -3.78 18.91 -11.44
CA GLY A 302 -2.64 19.82 -11.21
C GLY A 302 -1.62 19.81 -12.36
N PHE A 303 -1.33 18.64 -12.93
CA PHE A 303 -0.37 18.44 -14.03
C PHE A 303 -0.95 18.78 -15.40
N ARG A 304 -2.28 18.74 -15.56
CA ARG A 304 -2.93 19.17 -16.81
C ARG A 304 -2.74 20.67 -17.05
N ILE A 305 -2.59 21.46 -15.98
CA ILE A 305 -2.27 22.89 -16.07
C ILE A 305 -0.83 23.07 -16.58
N GLU A 306 0.13 22.25 -16.13
CA GLU A 306 1.52 22.24 -16.63
C GLU A 306 1.61 21.86 -18.12
N SER A 307 0.74 20.94 -18.60
CA SER A 307 0.76 20.46 -19.99
C SER A 307 0.37 21.51 -21.06
N LYS A 308 -0.06 22.71 -20.66
CA LYS A 308 -0.23 23.85 -21.59
C LYS A 308 1.10 24.50 -21.98
N LEU A 309 2.20 24.16 -21.30
CA LEU A 309 3.54 24.54 -21.68
C LEU A 309 4.04 23.56 -22.75
N SER A 310 4.37 24.09 -23.94
CA SER A 310 4.94 23.35 -25.07
C SER A 310 6.39 22.90 -24.80
N HIS A 311 6.66 22.33 -23.63
CA HIS A 311 8.00 21.96 -23.18
C HIS A 311 8.19 20.42 -23.21
N PRO A 312 9.31 19.90 -23.73
CA PRO A 312 9.61 18.46 -23.75
C PRO A 312 9.58 17.76 -22.37
N LEU A 313 9.79 18.51 -21.28
CA LEU A 313 9.67 17.98 -19.92
C LEU A 313 8.22 17.61 -19.57
N CYS A 314 7.21 18.30 -20.10
CA CYS A 314 5.80 18.02 -19.81
C CYS A 314 5.35 16.66 -20.33
N SER A 315 5.85 16.22 -21.49
CA SER A 315 5.54 14.88 -22.01
C SER A 315 6.20 13.78 -21.18
N GLN A 316 7.41 14.01 -20.69
CA GLN A 316 8.12 13.08 -19.78
C GLN A 316 7.44 12.99 -18.40
N ILE A 317 6.94 14.10 -17.88
CA ILE A 317 6.19 14.15 -16.62
C ILE A 317 4.84 13.41 -16.75
N ARG A 318 4.10 13.65 -17.84
CA ARG A 318 2.87 12.91 -18.15
C ARG A 318 3.13 11.41 -18.26
N GLU A 319 4.23 11.05 -18.92
CA GLU A 319 4.67 9.67 -18.99
C GLU A 319 4.95 9.11 -17.60
N LEU A 320 5.80 9.76 -16.80
CA LEU A 320 6.19 9.32 -15.45
C LEU A 320 4.98 9.00 -14.57
N PHE A 321 3.95 9.84 -14.63
CA PHE A 321 2.71 9.70 -13.85
C PHE A 321 1.59 8.94 -14.53
N SER A 322 1.91 8.17 -15.58
CA SER A 322 0.99 7.20 -16.19
C SER A 322 -0.25 7.81 -16.84
N ALA A 323 -0.20 9.08 -17.25
CA ALA A 323 -1.29 9.70 -17.99
C ALA A 323 -1.63 8.96 -19.30
N PRO A 324 -0.65 8.45 -20.09
CA PRO A 324 -0.96 7.65 -21.26
C PRO A 324 -1.71 6.36 -20.95
N ALA A 325 -1.37 5.64 -19.86
CA ALA A 325 -2.09 4.43 -19.47
C ALA A 325 -3.55 4.73 -19.11
N PHE A 326 -3.81 5.88 -18.46
CA PHE A 326 -5.17 6.35 -18.21
C PHE A 326 -5.94 6.68 -19.50
N ASP A 327 -5.30 7.39 -20.43
CA ASP A 327 -5.89 7.76 -21.71
C ASP A 327 -6.23 6.50 -22.54
N ASP A 328 -5.31 5.52 -22.59
CA ASP A 328 -5.49 4.23 -23.27
C ASP A 328 -6.65 3.42 -22.65
N LEU A 329 -6.73 3.39 -21.31
CA LEU A 329 -7.81 2.73 -20.58
C LEU A 329 -9.16 3.36 -20.89
N LEU A 330 -9.25 4.69 -20.87
CA LEU A 330 -10.47 5.41 -21.22
C LEU A 330 -10.89 5.14 -22.66
N GLU A 331 -9.95 5.17 -23.60
CA GLU A 331 -10.25 4.92 -25.00
C GLU A 331 -10.78 3.49 -25.21
N PHE A 332 -10.14 2.51 -24.58
CA PHE A 332 -10.61 1.12 -24.55
C PHE A 332 -12.04 1.04 -24.01
N LEU A 333 -12.30 1.58 -22.81
CA LEU A 333 -13.60 1.49 -22.16
C LEU A 333 -14.70 2.14 -22.99
N VAL A 334 -14.47 3.35 -23.51
CA VAL A 334 -15.43 4.07 -24.36
C VAL A 334 -15.72 3.31 -25.65
N ASP A 335 -14.70 2.68 -26.27
CA ASP A 335 -14.93 1.89 -27.48
C ASP A 335 -15.68 0.59 -27.19
N PHE A 336 -15.28 -0.14 -26.14
CA PHE A 336 -15.89 -1.40 -25.74
C PHE A 336 -17.38 -1.21 -25.40
N GLN A 337 -17.72 -0.16 -24.65
CA GLN A 337 -19.10 0.12 -24.23
C GLN A 337 -20.07 0.32 -25.39
N LYS A 338 -19.60 0.76 -26.58
CA LYS A 338 -20.47 1.00 -27.74
C LYS A 338 -21.21 -0.26 -28.20
N ASN A 339 -20.59 -1.44 -28.04
CA ASN A 339 -21.19 -2.70 -28.49
C ASN A 339 -21.24 -3.78 -27.42
N ARG A 340 -20.39 -3.72 -26.38
CA ARG A 340 -20.27 -4.71 -25.28
C ARG A 340 -20.23 -6.16 -25.76
N SER A 341 -19.69 -6.36 -26.97
CA SER A 341 -19.66 -7.65 -27.66
C SER A 341 -18.33 -8.38 -27.51
N GLY A 342 -17.35 -7.72 -26.88
CA GLY A 342 -15.96 -8.17 -26.85
C GLY A 342 -15.14 -7.76 -28.08
N LYS A 343 -15.77 -7.17 -29.10
CA LYS A 343 -15.10 -6.75 -30.34
C LYS A 343 -14.89 -5.23 -30.38
N PRO A 344 -13.73 -4.77 -30.89
CA PRO A 344 -13.54 -3.35 -31.18
C PRO A 344 -14.53 -2.84 -32.24
N THR A 345 -14.84 -1.54 -32.21
CA THR A 345 -15.53 -0.91 -33.34
C THR A 345 -14.68 -1.02 -34.61
N LYS A 346 -15.29 -0.93 -35.81
CA LYS A 346 -14.56 -1.02 -37.09
C LYS A 346 -13.37 -0.05 -37.16
N ARG A 347 -13.54 1.18 -36.65
CA ARG A 347 -12.48 2.19 -36.60
C ARG A 347 -11.35 1.76 -35.65
N MET A 348 -11.68 1.31 -34.45
CA MET A 348 -10.69 0.84 -33.48
C MET A 348 -9.97 -0.41 -34.01
N GLN A 349 -10.71 -1.37 -34.55
CA GLN A 349 -10.18 -2.59 -35.15
C GLN A 349 -9.10 -2.30 -36.20
N ALA A 350 -9.36 -1.35 -37.11
CA ALA A 350 -8.41 -0.99 -38.17
C ALA A 350 -7.09 -0.42 -37.63
N ARG A 351 -7.14 0.34 -36.52
CA ARG A 351 -5.93 0.83 -35.84
C ARG A 351 -5.22 -0.30 -35.11
N LEU A 352 -5.96 -1.12 -34.36
CA LEU A 352 -5.39 -2.20 -33.55
C LEU A 352 -4.71 -3.29 -34.39
N SER A 353 -5.15 -3.51 -35.64
CA SER A 353 -4.57 -4.53 -36.52
C SER A 353 -3.17 -4.21 -37.05
N SER A 354 -2.69 -2.98 -36.92
CA SER A 354 -1.34 -2.61 -37.36
C SER A 354 -0.25 -2.87 -36.31
N TRP A 355 -0.62 -3.37 -35.13
CA TRP A 355 0.33 -3.61 -34.06
C TRP A 355 1.28 -4.76 -34.41
N ASN A 356 2.58 -4.54 -34.25
CA ASN A 356 3.63 -5.50 -34.53
C ASN A 356 4.56 -5.65 -33.31
N PRO A 357 4.64 -6.82 -32.65
CA PRO A 357 5.51 -7.01 -31.49
C PRO A 357 7.01 -6.92 -31.81
N ASN A 358 7.39 -7.09 -33.09
CA ASN A 358 8.78 -7.01 -33.55
C ASN A 358 9.15 -5.63 -34.11
N PHE A 359 8.38 -4.61 -33.77
CA PHE A 359 8.68 -3.23 -34.16
C PHE A 359 9.98 -2.77 -33.48
N ASP A 360 10.87 -2.13 -34.25
CA ASP A 360 12.16 -1.68 -33.74
C ASP A 360 11.99 -0.38 -32.94
N LEU A 361 11.99 -0.51 -31.61
CA LEU A 361 11.84 0.61 -30.70
C LEU A 361 13.06 1.53 -30.65
N GLN A 362 14.25 1.06 -31.01
CA GLN A 362 15.46 1.88 -30.97
C GLN A 362 15.44 2.90 -32.10
N GLU A 363 15.08 2.46 -33.31
CA GLU A 363 14.99 3.31 -34.51
C GLU A 363 13.70 4.16 -34.56
N ALA A 364 12.65 3.76 -33.85
CA ALA A 364 11.39 4.48 -33.81
C ALA A 364 11.50 5.86 -33.16
N ASN A 365 10.72 6.83 -33.64
CA ASN A 365 10.57 8.10 -32.96
C ASN A 365 9.63 8.01 -31.73
N THR A 366 9.55 9.07 -30.94
CA THR A 366 8.73 9.09 -29.72
C THR A 366 7.25 8.79 -29.99
N ASP A 367 6.64 9.38 -31.02
CA ASP A 367 5.22 9.19 -31.32
C ASP A 367 4.93 7.74 -31.76
N GLU A 368 5.83 7.16 -32.56
CA GLU A 368 5.74 5.77 -33.00
C GLU A 368 5.82 4.79 -31.81
N ARG A 369 6.74 5.01 -30.87
CA ARG A 369 6.85 4.19 -29.64
C ARG A 369 5.59 4.29 -28.78
N MET A 370 5.06 5.50 -28.65
CA MET A 370 3.86 5.76 -27.86
C MET A 370 2.62 5.11 -28.49
N GLU A 371 2.46 5.19 -29.81
CA GLU A 371 1.37 4.50 -30.51
C GLU A 371 1.55 2.98 -30.44
N TRP A 372 2.76 2.45 -30.62
CA TRP A 372 3.03 1.01 -30.49
C TRP A 372 2.60 0.47 -29.12
N ARG A 373 2.95 1.18 -28.06
CA ARG A 373 2.55 0.84 -26.68
C ARG A 373 1.05 0.95 -26.47
N ARG A 374 0.43 2.03 -26.96
CA ARG A 374 -1.02 2.23 -26.86
C ARG A 374 -1.79 1.10 -27.54
N LEU A 375 -1.38 0.71 -28.75
CA LEU A 375 -2.00 -0.39 -29.49
C LEU A 375 -1.85 -1.73 -28.76
N TYR A 376 -0.71 -1.98 -28.10
CA TYR A 376 -0.54 -3.12 -27.19
C TYR A 376 -1.54 -3.06 -26.03
N THR A 377 -1.56 -1.94 -25.28
CA THR A 377 -2.39 -1.76 -24.08
C THR A 377 -3.87 -2.04 -24.38
N ILE A 378 -4.39 -1.45 -25.47
CA ILE A 378 -5.80 -1.60 -25.83
C ILE A 378 -6.10 -3.04 -26.31
N ASN A 379 -5.23 -3.65 -27.14
CA ASN A 379 -5.41 -5.05 -27.55
C ASN A 379 -5.41 -5.99 -26.34
N TRP A 380 -4.50 -5.76 -25.39
CA TRP A 380 -4.40 -6.55 -24.15
C TRP A 380 -5.64 -6.40 -23.27
N LEU A 381 -6.18 -5.18 -23.10
CA LEU A 381 -7.41 -4.92 -22.34
C LEU A 381 -8.64 -5.62 -22.96
N TYR A 382 -8.75 -5.67 -24.29
CA TYR A 382 -9.81 -6.44 -24.97
C TYR A 382 -9.72 -7.92 -24.62
N ASP A 383 -8.54 -8.53 -24.73
CA ASP A 383 -8.37 -9.94 -24.38
C ASP A 383 -8.60 -10.19 -22.89
N LEU A 384 -8.17 -9.29 -21.99
CA LEU A 384 -8.41 -9.38 -20.55
C LEU A 384 -9.92 -9.48 -20.25
N VAL A 385 -10.70 -8.52 -20.76
CA VAL A 385 -12.15 -8.47 -20.51
C VAL A 385 -12.84 -9.66 -21.17
N ASN A 386 -12.45 -10.04 -22.38
CA ASN A 386 -13.00 -11.20 -23.07
C ASN A 386 -12.73 -12.50 -22.31
N VAL A 387 -11.51 -12.69 -21.81
CA VAL A 387 -11.14 -13.86 -21.00
C VAL A 387 -11.92 -13.88 -19.69
N PHE A 388 -11.93 -12.79 -18.93
CA PHE A 388 -12.57 -12.75 -17.62
C PHE A 388 -14.10 -12.92 -17.69
N SER A 389 -14.75 -12.33 -18.70
CA SER A 389 -16.20 -12.34 -18.84
C SER A 389 -16.78 -13.55 -19.59
N HIS A 390 -15.93 -14.37 -20.22
CA HIS A 390 -16.35 -15.42 -21.16
C HIS A 390 -17.42 -16.37 -20.62
N ILE A 391 -17.19 -16.96 -19.43
CA ILE A 391 -18.13 -17.93 -18.83
C ILE A 391 -19.50 -17.28 -18.64
N VAL A 392 -19.52 -16.08 -18.07
CA VAL A 392 -20.75 -15.35 -17.76
C VAL A 392 -21.49 -14.96 -19.03
N ILE A 393 -20.79 -14.45 -20.06
CA ILE A 393 -21.42 -14.09 -21.34
C ILE A 393 -22.03 -15.33 -22.00
N ARG A 394 -21.31 -16.45 -22.01
CA ARG A 394 -21.78 -17.71 -22.62
C ARG A 394 -23.02 -18.23 -21.89
N GLU A 395 -23.02 -18.22 -20.57
CA GLU A 395 -24.17 -18.64 -19.76
C GLU A 395 -25.35 -17.70 -19.93
N ASN A 396 -25.13 -16.39 -19.99
CA ASN A 396 -26.19 -15.39 -20.16
C ASN A 396 -26.89 -15.53 -21.53
N LYS A 397 -26.14 -15.91 -22.58
CA LYS A 397 -26.70 -16.15 -23.93
C LYS A 397 -27.67 -17.32 -24.00
N VAL A 398 -27.57 -18.30 -23.10
CA VAL A 398 -28.43 -19.49 -23.07
C VAL A 398 -29.52 -19.42 -22.00
N GLN A 399 -29.56 -18.36 -21.19
CA GLN A 399 -30.60 -18.14 -20.19
C GLN A 399 -31.92 -17.72 -20.86
N VAL A 400 -33.04 -18.16 -20.28
CA VAL A 400 -34.41 -17.79 -20.74
C VAL A 400 -34.66 -16.29 -20.56
N ASP A 401 -34.11 -15.70 -19.49
CA ASP A 401 -34.18 -14.27 -19.20
C ASP A 401 -32.75 -13.74 -18.97
N PRO A 402 -32.05 -13.31 -20.05
CA PRO A 402 -30.68 -12.82 -19.95
C PRO A 402 -30.59 -11.55 -19.09
N LYS A 403 -29.69 -11.56 -18.12
CA LYS A 403 -29.42 -10.39 -17.29
C LYS A 403 -28.75 -9.29 -18.12
N ALA A 404 -29.13 -8.05 -17.84
CA ALA A 404 -28.45 -6.89 -18.40
C ALA A 404 -27.00 -6.81 -17.88
N TYR A 405 -26.02 -6.63 -18.76
CA TYR A 405 -24.61 -6.73 -18.38
C TYR A 405 -24.17 -5.72 -17.32
N GLU A 406 -24.79 -4.53 -17.28
CA GLU A 406 -24.52 -3.51 -16.27
C GLU A 406 -25.02 -3.86 -14.86
N THR A 407 -25.92 -4.85 -14.72
CA THR A 407 -26.45 -5.30 -13.41
C THR A 407 -25.76 -6.56 -12.90
N ILE A 408 -24.91 -7.19 -13.73
CA ILE A 408 -24.12 -8.35 -13.33
C ILE A 408 -23.02 -7.90 -12.38
N GLN A 409 -22.93 -8.55 -11.21
CA GLN A 409 -21.77 -8.43 -10.35
C GLN A 409 -20.64 -9.30 -10.91
N TRP A 410 -19.60 -8.68 -11.46
CA TRP A 410 -18.47 -9.38 -12.08
C TRP A 410 -17.46 -9.96 -11.07
N SER A 411 -17.84 -10.02 -9.78
CA SER A 411 -16.97 -10.50 -8.71
C SER A 411 -16.84 -12.02 -8.66
N ILE A 412 -15.65 -12.50 -8.32
CA ILE A 412 -15.37 -13.93 -8.08
C ILE A 412 -16.19 -14.49 -6.91
N LYS A 413 -16.52 -13.63 -5.93
CA LYS A 413 -17.24 -14.03 -4.72
C LYS A 413 -18.76 -14.15 -4.91
N SER A 414 -19.27 -13.76 -6.08
CA SER A 414 -20.71 -13.75 -6.35
C SER A 414 -21.20 -15.17 -6.69
N GLN A 415 -22.35 -15.56 -6.11
CA GLN A 415 -22.99 -16.85 -6.41
C GLN A 415 -23.49 -16.95 -7.87
N CYS A 416 -23.62 -15.80 -8.55
CA CYS A 416 -24.17 -15.69 -9.91
C CYS A 416 -23.10 -15.60 -11.00
N SER A 417 -21.81 -15.63 -10.67
CA SER A 417 -20.73 -15.51 -11.65
C SER A 417 -19.49 -16.22 -11.14
N ARG A 418 -19.08 -17.30 -11.81
CA ARG A 418 -17.71 -17.79 -11.73
C ARG A 418 -16.94 -17.17 -12.90
N PRO A 419 -16.50 -15.90 -12.83
CA PRO A 419 -15.62 -15.37 -13.87
C PRO A 419 -14.40 -16.27 -14.01
N CYS A 420 -13.82 -16.29 -15.21
CA CYS A 420 -12.67 -17.12 -15.51
C CYS A 420 -11.51 -16.81 -14.55
N ARG A 421 -10.75 -17.84 -14.16
CA ARG A 421 -9.62 -17.64 -13.26
C ARG A 421 -8.49 -16.94 -14.01
N LEU A 422 -8.03 -15.80 -13.50
CA LEU A 422 -6.89 -15.04 -14.01
C LEU A 422 -5.92 -14.84 -12.87
N PHE A 423 -5.04 -15.83 -12.68
CA PHE A 423 -4.17 -15.88 -11.51
C PHE A 423 -3.44 -14.55 -11.26
N GLY A 424 -3.58 -14.03 -10.05
CA GLY A 424 -2.96 -12.80 -9.55
C GLY A 424 -3.54 -11.51 -10.11
N MET A 425 -4.61 -11.58 -10.92
CA MET A 425 -5.15 -10.44 -11.66
C MET A 425 -6.65 -10.26 -11.52
N GLU A 426 -7.32 -11.11 -10.76
CA GLU A 426 -8.78 -11.08 -10.73
C GLU A 426 -9.38 -9.79 -10.15
N PRO A 427 -8.84 -9.16 -9.09
CA PRO A 427 -9.38 -7.88 -8.60
C PRO A 427 -9.34 -6.77 -9.66
N PHE A 428 -8.26 -6.74 -10.46
CA PHE A 428 -8.12 -5.78 -11.55
C PHE A 428 -9.05 -6.13 -12.72
N ALA A 429 -9.10 -7.39 -13.14
CA ALA A 429 -9.98 -7.85 -14.21
C ALA A 429 -11.47 -7.62 -13.86
N GLU A 430 -11.85 -7.81 -12.60
CA GLU A 430 -13.18 -7.55 -12.06
C GLU A 430 -13.59 -6.08 -12.26
N ILE A 431 -12.75 -5.14 -11.82
CA ILE A 431 -13.07 -3.71 -11.95
C ILE A 431 -13.09 -3.26 -13.41
N ILE A 432 -12.10 -3.66 -14.22
CA ILE A 432 -12.04 -3.27 -15.64
C ILE A 432 -13.23 -3.84 -16.42
N THR A 433 -13.61 -5.10 -16.16
CA THR A 433 -14.78 -5.71 -16.79
C THR A 433 -16.08 -5.06 -16.32
N THR A 434 -16.20 -4.74 -15.02
CA THR A 434 -17.36 -4.01 -14.47
C THR A 434 -17.55 -2.66 -15.16
N LEU A 435 -16.46 -1.92 -15.40
CA LEU A 435 -16.48 -0.64 -16.12
C LEU A 435 -16.80 -0.82 -17.61
N ALA A 436 -16.19 -1.81 -18.27
CA ALA A 436 -16.39 -2.09 -19.70
C ALA A 436 -17.83 -2.49 -20.03
N MET A 437 -18.53 -3.15 -19.09
CA MET A 437 -19.89 -3.66 -19.26
C MET A 437 -21.00 -2.62 -18.98
N GLN A 438 -20.64 -1.43 -18.48
CA GLN A 438 -21.58 -0.33 -18.27
C GLN A 438 -22.17 0.18 -19.60
N LYS A 439 -23.31 0.86 -19.53
CA LYS A 439 -23.94 1.44 -20.74
C LYS A 439 -23.07 2.54 -21.36
N PRO A 440 -23.10 2.72 -22.71
CA PRO A 440 -22.53 3.90 -23.34
C PRO A 440 -22.97 5.20 -22.67
N GLY A 441 -22.03 6.13 -22.48
CA GLY A 441 -22.30 7.43 -21.87
C GLY A 441 -22.26 7.43 -20.33
N THR A 442 -22.01 6.29 -19.69
CA THR A 442 -21.75 6.23 -18.25
C THR A 442 -20.50 7.05 -17.91
N ASN A 443 -20.54 7.86 -16.85
CA ASN A 443 -19.35 8.54 -16.35
C ASN A 443 -18.38 7.53 -15.73
N ILE A 444 -17.48 6.99 -16.55
CA ILE A 444 -16.44 6.05 -16.12
C ILE A 444 -15.23 6.76 -15.52
N ARG A 445 -14.99 8.03 -15.86
CA ARG A 445 -13.82 8.79 -15.40
C ARG A 445 -13.82 8.91 -13.88
N SER A 446 -14.99 9.18 -13.30
CA SER A 446 -15.19 9.26 -11.85
C SER A 446 -15.08 7.93 -11.11
N LYS A 447 -14.87 6.80 -11.82
CA LYS A 447 -14.74 5.46 -11.24
C LYS A 447 -13.32 4.89 -11.35
N ILE A 448 -12.42 5.59 -12.05
CA ILE A 448 -11.04 5.16 -12.22
C ILE A 448 -10.20 5.78 -11.12
N LEU A 449 -9.84 4.94 -10.16
CA LEU A 449 -8.99 5.28 -9.02
C LEU A 449 -7.50 5.19 -9.40
N PRO A 450 -6.61 5.91 -8.70
CA PRO A 450 -5.18 5.95 -9.02
C PRO A 450 -4.53 4.57 -9.10
N HIS A 451 -4.79 3.67 -8.15
CA HIS A 451 -4.20 2.34 -8.16
C HIS A 451 -4.61 1.47 -9.38
N HIS A 452 -5.77 1.73 -10.00
CA HIS A 452 -6.13 1.06 -11.26
C HIS A 452 -5.19 1.47 -12.40
N VAL A 453 -4.89 2.78 -12.50
CA VAL A 453 -3.97 3.31 -13.51
C VAL A 453 -2.54 2.85 -13.23
N PHE A 454 -2.12 2.84 -11.96
CA PHE A 454 -0.80 2.37 -11.56
C PHE A 454 -0.59 0.90 -11.96
N GLN A 455 -1.56 0.03 -11.66
CA GLN A 455 -1.49 -1.38 -12.02
C GLN A 455 -1.42 -1.57 -13.54
N LEU A 456 -2.24 -0.83 -14.31
CA LEU A 456 -2.14 -0.85 -15.77
C LEU A 456 -0.76 -0.39 -16.26
N GLN A 457 -0.21 0.65 -15.64
CA GLN A 457 1.15 1.10 -15.97
C GLN A 457 2.18 0.03 -15.66
N CYS A 458 2.09 -0.69 -14.54
CA CYS A 458 3.02 -1.77 -14.23
C CYS A 458 2.95 -2.90 -15.26
N ILE A 459 1.75 -3.21 -15.79
CA ILE A 459 1.58 -4.19 -16.87
C ILE A 459 2.31 -3.74 -18.13
N VAL A 460 2.12 -2.48 -18.50
CA VAL A 460 2.75 -1.88 -19.68
C VAL A 460 4.27 -1.78 -19.50
N ASP A 461 4.76 -1.34 -18.34
CA ASP A 461 6.18 -1.22 -18.06
C ASP A 461 6.89 -2.58 -18.08
N ALA A 462 6.26 -3.64 -17.57
CA ALA A 462 6.80 -4.98 -17.65
C ALA A 462 6.97 -5.45 -19.11
N PHE A 463 5.99 -5.13 -19.95
CA PHE A 463 6.03 -5.42 -21.38
C PHE A 463 7.08 -4.60 -22.13
N THR A 464 7.18 -3.29 -21.89
CA THR A 464 8.21 -2.46 -22.55
C THR A 464 9.61 -2.85 -22.07
N ALA A 465 9.79 -3.17 -20.78
CA ALA A 465 11.06 -3.61 -20.24
C ALA A 465 11.55 -4.92 -20.90
N SER A 466 10.64 -5.86 -21.20
CA SER A 466 11.00 -7.09 -21.93
C SER A 466 11.39 -6.84 -23.39
N HIS A 467 11.11 -5.66 -23.93
CA HIS A 467 11.52 -5.20 -25.27
C HIS A 467 12.67 -4.19 -25.19
N GLY A 468 13.34 -4.09 -24.03
CA GLY A 468 14.49 -3.21 -23.82
C GLY A 468 14.16 -1.74 -23.73
N TRP A 469 12.89 -1.37 -23.49
CA TRP A 469 12.46 0.01 -23.37
C TRP A 469 11.92 0.34 -21.97
N SER A 470 12.50 1.36 -21.35
CA SER A 470 12.22 1.82 -19.98
C SER A 470 11.86 3.31 -19.96
N PRO A 471 10.60 3.66 -20.25
CA PRO A 471 10.18 5.04 -20.43
C PRO A 471 10.20 5.90 -19.15
N CYS A 472 10.31 5.32 -17.96
CA CYS A 472 10.35 6.11 -16.72
C CYS A 472 11.77 6.63 -16.39
N MET A 473 12.78 6.23 -17.17
CA MET A 473 14.15 6.75 -17.04
C MET A 473 14.25 8.13 -17.69
N LEU A 474 14.63 9.14 -16.91
CA LEU A 474 14.74 10.52 -17.40
C LEU A 474 15.92 10.73 -18.34
N ASN A 475 16.98 9.92 -18.20
CA ASN A 475 18.13 9.96 -19.09
C ASN A 475 17.84 9.14 -20.36
N PRO A 476 17.81 9.75 -21.57
CA PRO A 476 17.52 9.04 -22.81
C PRO A 476 18.48 7.88 -23.10
N ALA A 477 19.74 7.97 -22.66
CA ALA A 477 20.72 6.90 -22.84
C ALA A 477 20.43 5.66 -21.98
N GLU A 478 19.65 5.81 -20.91
CA GLU A 478 19.26 4.72 -20.01
C GLU A 478 17.88 4.13 -20.35
N GLN A 479 17.13 4.78 -21.24
CA GLN A 479 15.80 4.31 -21.65
C GLN A 479 15.86 3.05 -22.51
N PHE A 480 16.99 2.77 -23.15
CA PHE A 480 17.15 1.66 -24.08
C PHE A 480 18.26 0.71 -23.66
N ARG A 481 17.95 -0.58 -23.76
CA ARG A 481 18.91 -1.68 -23.71
C ARG A 481 18.69 -2.55 -24.94
N GLU A 482 19.73 -3.25 -25.38
CA GLU A 482 19.56 -4.30 -26.39
C GLU A 482 18.52 -5.30 -25.88
N ALA A 483 17.52 -5.66 -26.68
CA ALA A 483 16.50 -6.60 -26.23
C ALA A 483 17.17 -7.92 -25.80
N PRO A 484 16.73 -8.58 -24.71
CA PRO A 484 17.34 -9.83 -24.30
C PRO A 484 17.22 -10.82 -25.47
N SER A 485 18.30 -11.55 -25.77
CA SER A 485 18.30 -12.58 -26.82
C SER A 485 17.05 -13.45 -26.66
N ARG A 486 16.20 -13.57 -27.71
CA ARG A 486 14.83 -14.16 -27.78
C ARG A 486 14.61 -15.52 -27.08
N GLY A 487 14.96 -15.65 -25.80
CA GLY A 487 15.28 -16.94 -25.19
C GLY A 487 14.28 -17.43 -24.15
N SER A 488 13.59 -16.54 -23.44
CA SER A 488 12.57 -16.96 -22.47
C SER A 488 11.28 -16.19 -22.69
N LEU A 489 10.32 -16.84 -23.34
CA LEU A 489 8.94 -16.36 -23.35
C LEU A 489 8.51 -16.11 -21.90
N PRO A 490 7.71 -15.06 -21.62
CA PRO A 490 7.19 -14.81 -20.27
C PRO A 490 6.47 -16.01 -19.64
N THR A 491 5.96 -16.92 -20.46
CA THR A 491 5.27 -18.14 -20.07
C THR A 491 6.20 -19.32 -19.72
N GLU A 492 7.50 -19.24 -19.98
CA GLU A 492 8.45 -20.31 -19.67
C GLU A 492 8.50 -20.63 -18.17
N PRO A 493 8.60 -19.65 -17.24
CA PRO A 493 8.58 -19.93 -15.80
C PRO A 493 7.27 -20.60 -15.34
N LEU A 494 6.14 -20.28 -15.98
CA LEU A 494 4.84 -20.94 -15.71
C LEU A 494 4.88 -22.40 -16.15
N THR A 495 5.39 -22.65 -17.34
CA THR A 495 5.53 -24.01 -17.90
C THR A 495 6.45 -24.86 -17.02
N ARG A 496 7.56 -24.27 -16.53
CA ARG A 496 8.47 -24.93 -15.61
C ARG A 496 7.82 -25.27 -14.26
N PHE A 497 7.01 -24.36 -13.73
CA PHE A 497 6.26 -24.58 -12.49
C PHE A 497 5.22 -25.69 -12.63
N LEU A 498 4.38 -25.64 -13.68
CA LEU A 498 3.38 -26.67 -13.94
C LEU A 498 4.04 -28.04 -14.17
N GLY A 499 5.15 -28.04 -14.91
CA GLY A 499 5.96 -29.20 -15.21
C GLY A 499 5.39 -30.11 -16.30
N ASN A 500 6.09 -31.21 -16.54
CA ASN A 500 5.73 -32.27 -17.49
C ASN A 500 5.67 -33.62 -16.76
N ALA A 501 5.44 -34.72 -17.49
CA ALA A 501 5.36 -36.06 -16.91
C ALA A 501 6.65 -36.40 -16.14
N GLY A 502 6.57 -36.38 -14.80
CA GLY A 502 7.67 -36.73 -13.89
C GLY A 502 8.27 -35.55 -13.10
N ALA A 503 7.92 -34.29 -13.39
CA ALA A 503 8.40 -33.13 -12.64
C ALA A 503 7.37 -31.99 -12.56
N GLY A 504 7.56 -31.08 -11.60
CA GLY A 504 6.71 -29.89 -11.41
C GLY A 504 5.43 -30.14 -10.60
N PHE A 505 4.63 -29.08 -10.46
CA PHE A 505 3.48 -29.03 -9.56
C PHE A 505 2.43 -30.10 -9.88
N LEU A 506 2.06 -30.26 -11.15
CA LEU A 506 1.01 -31.20 -11.56
C LEU A 506 1.42 -32.65 -11.29
N SER A 507 2.65 -33.02 -11.64
CA SER A 507 3.22 -34.34 -11.34
C SER A 507 3.34 -34.59 -9.84
N GLY A 508 3.72 -33.57 -9.07
CA GLY A 508 3.80 -33.65 -7.61
C GLY A 508 2.45 -33.93 -6.95
N ILE A 509 1.38 -33.25 -7.40
CA ILE A 509 0.03 -33.52 -6.93
C ILE A 509 -0.41 -34.93 -7.31
N GLN A 510 -0.17 -35.37 -8.54
CA GLN A 510 -0.52 -36.73 -8.97
C GLN A 510 0.22 -37.79 -8.14
N ALA A 511 1.52 -37.62 -7.89
CA ALA A 511 2.29 -38.52 -7.04
C ALA A 511 1.77 -38.56 -5.61
N LEU A 512 1.37 -37.41 -5.06
CA LEU A 512 0.77 -37.32 -3.73
C LEU A 512 -0.59 -38.03 -3.67
N GLN A 513 -1.44 -37.86 -4.68
CA GLN A 513 -2.72 -38.57 -4.79
C GLN A 513 -2.51 -40.09 -4.78
N VAL A 514 -1.61 -40.59 -5.63
CA VAL A 514 -1.28 -42.02 -5.70
C VAL A 514 -0.69 -42.53 -4.37
N TYR A 515 0.18 -41.75 -3.72
CA TYR A 515 0.74 -42.11 -2.43
C TYR A 515 -0.35 -42.25 -1.36
N ILE A 516 -1.27 -41.29 -1.28
CA ILE A 516 -2.37 -41.31 -0.32
C ILE A 516 -3.28 -42.52 -0.59
N GLU A 517 -3.61 -42.77 -1.86
CA GLU A 517 -4.48 -43.88 -2.24
C GLU A 517 -3.89 -45.25 -1.89
N ASN A 518 -2.59 -45.43 -2.13
CA ASN A 518 -1.89 -46.68 -1.82
C ASN A 518 -1.68 -46.89 -0.31
N ASN A 519 -1.72 -45.82 0.48
CA ASN A 519 -1.45 -45.87 1.92
C ASN A 519 -2.70 -45.59 2.78
N LYS A 520 -3.92 -45.76 2.23
CA LYS A 520 -5.19 -45.52 2.94
C LYS A 520 -5.27 -46.15 4.34
N GLN A 521 -4.63 -47.30 4.55
CA GLN A 521 -4.59 -48.00 5.84
C GLN A 521 -3.81 -47.23 6.93
N ILE A 522 -2.77 -46.49 6.58
CA ILE A 522 -2.01 -45.62 7.50
C ILE A 522 -2.89 -44.45 7.98
N PHE A 523 -3.92 -44.12 7.20
CA PHE A 523 -4.84 -43.01 7.45
C PHE A 523 -6.19 -43.45 8.00
N TYR A 524 -6.33 -44.69 8.47
CA TYR A 524 -7.57 -45.23 9.02
C TYR A 524 -8.06 -44.38 10.21
N GLY A 525 -9.29 -43.85 10.14
CA GLY A 525 -9.85 -42.91 11.12
C GLY A 525 -9.50 -41.43 10.91
N LYS A 526 -8.54 -41.11 10.02
CA LYS A 526 -8.19 -39.74 9.58
C LYS A 526 -8.61 -39.46 8.13
N THR A 527 -9.27 -40.43 7.50
CA THR A 527 -9.66 -40.47 6.09
C THR A 527 -10.48 -39.25 5.67
N ALA A 528 -11.32 -38.71 6.57
CA ALA A 528 -12.11 -37.51 6.29
C ALA A 528 -11.25 -36.26 6.02
N ARG A 529 -10.24 -35.98 6.86
CA ARG A 529 -9.34 -34.82 6.66
C ARG A 529 -8.45 -34.97 5.43
N PHE A 530 -8.07 -36.19 5.08
CA PHE A 530 -7.33 -36.43 3.83
C PHE A 530 -8.23 -36.24 2.60
N GLN A 531 -9.48 -36.69 2.68
CA GLN A 531 -10.47 -36.48 1.63
C GLN A 531 -10.72 -34.98 1.42
N GLU A 532 -10.87 -34.19 2.49
CA GLU A 532 -10.98 -32.72 2.42
C GLU A 532 -9.80 -32.08 1.67
N ILE A 533 -8.57 -32.55 1.91
CA ILE A 533 -7.38 -32.03 1.24
C ILE A 533 -7.35 -32.42 -0.25
N LEU A 534 -7.76 -33.64 -0.60
CA LEU A 534 -7.86 -34.09 -1.98
C LEU A 534 -8.94 -33.31 -2.76
N GLU A 535 -10.05 -32.99 -2.09
CA GLU A 535 -11.11 -32.12 -2.62
C GLU A 535 -10.64 -30.68 -2.88
N LEU A 536 -9.56 -30.23 -2.22
CA LEU A 536 -8.93 -28.94 -2.50
C LEU A 536 -7.86 -29.05 -3.60
N LEU A 537 -6.95 -30.03 -3.51
CA LEU A 537 -5.80 -30.16 -4.42
C LEU A 537 -6.20 -30.45 -5.86
N GLY A 538 -7.16 -31.35 -6.08
CA GLY A 538 -7.57 -31.77 -7.43
C GLY A 538 -8.12 -30.60 -8.27
N PRO A 539 -9.14 -29.86 -7.77
CA PRO A 539 -9.66 -28.69 -8.47
C PRO A 539 -8.62 -27.59 -8.69
N HIS A 540 -7.71 -27.36 -7.74
CA HIS A 540 -6.64 -26.38 -7.93
C HIS A 540 -5.63 -26.80 -9.02
N ALA A 541 -5.25 -28.07 -9.06
CA ALA A 541 -4.39 -28.60 -10.13
C ALA A 541 -5.05 -28.46 -11.51
N ALA A 542 -6.34 -28.78 -11.61
CA ALA A 542 -7.10 -28.60 -12.83
C ALA A 542 -7.16 -27.13 -13.26
N GLN A 543 -7.45 -26.21 -12.32
CA GLN A 543 -7.47 -24.79 -12.61
C GLN A 543 -6.10 -24.26 -13.05
N ALA A 544 -5.02 -24.64 -12.39
CA ALA A 544 -3.67 -24.25 -12.79
C ALA A 544 -3.34 -24.76 -14.21
N ARG A 545 -3.66 -26.02 -14.50
CA ARG A 545 -3.45 -26.60 -15.84
C ARG A 545 -4.24 -25.88 -16.93
N ASP A 546 -5.48 -25.48 -16.63
CA ASP A 546 -6.41 -24.97 -17.64
C ASP A 546 -6.29 -23.45 -17.83
N TRP A 547 -5.85 -22.70 -16.80
CA TRP A 547 -5.86 -21.23 -16.79
C TRP A 547 -4.50 -20.55 -16.56
N LEU A 548 -3.49 -21.22 -15.98
CA LEU A 548 -2.20 -20.58 -15.75
C LEU A 548 -1.38 -20.55 -17.05
N GLY A 549 -1.16 -19.36 -17.61
CA GLY A 549 -0.44 -19.22 -18.88
C GLY A 549 -1.26 -19.58 -20.12
N ARG A 550 -2.58 -19.79 -19.98
CA ARG A 550 -3.47 -20.26 -21.05
C ARG A 550 -4.79 -19.52 -21.05
N SER A 551 -5.33 -19.31 -22.26
CA SER A 551 -6.60 -18.60 -22.51
C SER A 551 -7.21 -18.93 -23.88
N ASP A 552 -6.63 -19.86 -24.61
CA ASP A 552 -7.02 -20.26 -25.97
C ASP A 552 -8.45 -20.81 -26.04
N HIS A 553 -8.83 -21.60 -25.05
CA HIS A 553 -10.15 -22.23 -24.95
C HIS A 553 -11.31 -21.23 -24.76
N VAL A 554 -11.01 -19.95 -24.51
CA VAL A 554 -12.00 -18.87 -24.46
C VAL A 554 -12.32 -18.34 -25.85
N PHE A 555 -11.31 -18.26 -26.72
CA PHE A 555 -11.45 -17.60 -28.00
C PHE A 555 -12.08 -18.54 -29.03
N THR A 556 -12.95 -17.99 -29.86
CA THR A 556 -13.66 -18.72 -30.91
C THR A 556 -13.41 -18.07 -32.27
N SER A 557 -13.83 -18.71 -33.36
CA SER A 557 -13.82 -18.07 -34.69
C SER A 557 -14.66 -16.78 -34.71
N GLU A 558 -15.72 -16.72 -33.90
CA GLU A 558 -16.56 -15.54 -33.77
C GLU A 558 -15.93 -14.45 -32.91
N LEU A 559 -15.17 -14.81 -31.86
CA LEU A 559 -14.47 -13.89 -30.98
C LEU A 559 -13.00 -14.32 -30.85
N PRO A 560 -12.16 -14.05 -31.87
CA PRO A 560 -10.76 -14.41 -31.83
C PRO A 560 -9.99 -13.51 -30.85
N SER A 561 -8.91 -14.02 -30.28
CA SER A 561 -7.95 -13.20 -29.54
C SER A 561 -7.46 -12.04 -30.40
N ARG A 562 -7.22 -10.89 -29.77
CA ARG A 562 -6.58 -9.74 -30.41
C ARG A 562 -5.21 -10.02 -30.97
N PHE A 563 -4.56 -11.06 -30.48
CA PHE A 563 -3.23 -11.50 -30.89
C PHE A 563 -3.27 -12.75 -31.78
N SER A 564 -4.44 -13.27 -32.16
CA SER A 564 -4.57 -14.58 -32.82
C SER A 564 -3.83 -14.71 -34.15
N GLY A 565 -3.56 -13.59 -34.84
CA GLY A 565 -2.74 -13.57 -36.07
C GLY A 565 -1.24 -13.78 -35.82
N LEU A 566 -0.80 -13.71 -34.57
CA LEU A 566 0.58 -13.82 -34.13
C LEU A 566 0.77 -15.00 -33.17
N GLU A 567 -0.06 -15.08 -32.12
CA GLU A 567 0.05 -16.04 -31.02
C GLU A 567 -1.33 -16.29 -30.38
N PRO A 568 -1.83 -17.55 -30.29
CA PRO A 568 -3.14 -17.86 -29.69
C PRO A 568 -3.25 -17.50 -28.20
N HIS A 569 -2.13 -17.40 -27.49
CA HIS A 569 -2.04 -17.10 -26.06
C HIS A 569 -1.59 -15.66 -25.77
N GLY A 570 -1.80 -14.73 -26.70
CA GLY A 570 -1.20 -13.39 -26.62
C GLY A 570 -1.44 -12.61 -25.33
N LEU A 571 -2.58 -12.84 -24.63
CA LEU A 571 -2.83 -12.28 -23.31
C LEU A 571 -1.70 -12.58 -22.31
N TRP A 572 -1.18 -13.81 -22.32
CA TRP A 572 -0.09 -14.28 -21.47
C TRP A 572 1.27 -14.10 -22.14
N SER A 573 1.39 -14.46 -23.41
CA SER A 573 2.68 -14.44 -24.14
C SER A 573 3.28 -13.05 -24.25
N TYR A 574 2.45 -12.00 -24.30
CA TYR A 574 2.89 -10.60 -24.31
C TYR A 574 2.69 -9.89 -22.97
N SER A 575 2.54 -10.62 -21.86
CA SER A 575 2.37 -9.99 -20.53
C SER A 575 3.29 -10.63 -19.49
N PRO A 576 4.54 -10.13 -19.38
CA PRO A 576 5.44 -10.52 -18.30
C PRO A 576 4.85 -10.27 -16.92
N PHE A 577 4.10 -9.17 -16.76
CA PHE A 577 3.38 -8.87 -15.53
C PHE A 577 2.41 -9.99 -15.14
N LEU A 578 1.46 -10.33 -16.03
CA LEU A 578 0.45 -11.36 -15.77
C LEU A 578 1.11 -12.71 -15.48
N CYS A 579 2.17 -13.05 -16.19
CA CYS A 579 2.94 -14.27 -15.92
C CYS A 579 3.62 -14.23 -14.53
N GLY A 580 4.19 -13.09 -14.14
CA GLY A 580 4.83 -12.91 -12.84
C GLY A 580 3.87 -13.03 -11.67
N VAL A 581 2.76 -12.27 -11.69
CA VAL A 581 1.76 -12.31 -10.62
C VAL A 581 0.98 -13.63 -10.61
N GLY A 582 0.76 -14.23 -11.79
CA GLY A 582 0.13 -15.53 -11.89
C GLY A 582 1.00 -16.64 -11.30
N LEU A 583 2.32 -16.60 -11.55
CA LEU A 583 3.27 -17.52 -10.93
C LEU A 583 3.34 -17.34 -9.42
N LEU A 584 3.35 -16.08 -8.96
CA LEU A 584 3.36 -15.75 -7.53
C LEU A 584 2.16 -16.37 -6.80
N GLU A 585 0.94 -16.13 -7.30
CA GLU A 585 -0.26 -16.69 -6.67
C GLU A 585 -0.25 -18.23 -6.72
N ALA A 586 0.16 -18.82 -7.85
CA ALA A 586 0.25 -20.27 -7.99
C ALA A 586 1.25 -20.87 -6.98
N LEU A 587 2.41 -20.23 -6.77
CA LEU A 587 3.39 -20.63 -5.76
C LEU A 587 2.85 -20.50 -4.34
N GLU A 588 2.16 -19.39 -4.02
CA GLU A 588 1.55 -19.15 -2.72
C GLU A 588 0.50 -20.21 -2.37
N ILE A 589 -0.39 -20.51 -3.32
CA ILE A 589 -1.42 -21.54 -3.16
C ILE A 589 -0.77 -22.91 -3.00
N SER A 590 0.20 -23.23 -3.84
CA SER A 590 0.92 -24.52 -3.79
C SER A 590 1.63 -24.71 -2.45
N TYR A 591 2.28 -23.67 -1.94
CA TYR A 591 2.91 -23.66 -0.63
C TYR A 591 1.88 -23.91 0.48
N ARG A 592 0.77 -23.15 0.51
CA ARG A 592 -0.28 -23.31 1.52
C ARG A 592 -0.89 -24.72 1.51
N LEU A 593 -1.23 -25.23 0.33
CA LEU A 593 -1.79 -26.57 0.19
C LEU A 593 -0.79 -27.66 0.61
N SER A 594 0.49 -27.49 0.25
CA SER A 594 1.54 -28.42 0.67
C SER A 594 1.76 -28.41 2.19
N MET A 595 1.66 -27.25 2.83
CA MET A 595 1.73 -27.16 4.31
C MET A 595 0.53 -27.84 4.98
N LEU A 596 -0.68 -27.72 4.42
CA LEU A 596 -1.86 -28.44 4.91
C LEU A 596 -1.66 -29.96 4.79
N VAL A 597 -1.16 -30.43 3.66
CA VAL A 597 -0.81 -31.85 3.46
C VAL A 597 0.20 -32.31 4.51
N TRP A 598 1.27 -31.53 4.69
CA TRP A 598 2.35 -31.84 5.63
C TRP A 598 1.84 -31.97 7.08
N ASP A 599 0.96 -31.06 7.51
CA ASP A 599 0.38 -31.09 8.86
C ASP A 599 -0.45 -32.35 9.11
N VAL A 600 -1.20 -32.81 8.10
CA VAL A 600 -1.98 -34.04 8.24
C VAL A 600 -1.08 -35.27 8.21
N LEU A 601 -0.07 -35.31 7.33
CA LEU A 601 0.92 -36.40 7.28
C LEU A 601 1.71 -36.52 8.59
N LYS A 602 2.21 -35.40 9.14
CA LYS A 602 2.97 -35.40 10.39
C LYS A 602 2.14 -35.95 11.56
N ARG A 603 0.88 -35.53 11.68
CA ARG A 603 -0.02 -36.06 12.72
C ARG A 603 -0.34 -37.54 12.48
N ALA A 604 -0.45 -37.99 11.24
CA ALA A 604 -0.66 -39.41 10.93
C ALA A 604 0.53 -40.28 11.36
N ILE A 605 1.75 -39.80 11.15
CA ILE A 605 2.99 -40.52 11.51
C ILE A 605 3.19 -40.56 13.03
N VAL A 606 3.02 -39.44 13.73
CA VAL A 606 3.24 -39.35 15.19
C VAL A 606 2.24 -40.21 15.97
N ASP A 607 0.97 -40.22 15.57
CA ASP A 607 -0.05 -41.03 16.25
C ASP A 607 -0.07 -42.49 15.77
N GLY A 608 0.72 -42.82 14.73
CA GLY A 608 0.85 -44.15 14.14
C GLY A 608 1.99 -44.98 14.71
N GLU A 609 2.84 -44.43 15.59
CA GLU A 609 3.78 -45.24 16.36
C GLU A 609 3.00 -46.02 17.44
N PRO A 610 2.95 -47.36 17.38
CA PRO A 610 2.44 -48.11 18.50
C PRO A 610 3.44 -47.95 19.64
N SER A 611 2.98 -47.40 20.76
CA SER A 611 3.69 -47.40 22.03
C SER A 611 4.38 -48.74 22.23
N ARG A 612 5.71 -48.76 22.05
CA ARG A 612 6.56 -49.92 22.34
C ARG A 612 6.49 -50.17 23.84
N ASN A 613 5.49 -50.93 24.25
CA ASN A 613 5.44 -51.53 25.57
C ASN A 613 6.64 -52.47 25.70
N PHE A 614 7.66 -52.02 26.42
CA PHE A 614 8.71 -52.86 26.96
C PHE A 614 8.07 -53.90 27.89
N ALA A 615 7.95 -55.13 27.43
CA ALA A 615 7.79 -56.30 28.29
C ALA A 615 8.88 -57.31 27.93
N PRO A 616 9.78 -57.68 28.86
CA PRO A 616 10.88 -58.58 28.56
C PRO A 616 10.38 -60.03 28.61
N LYS A 617 10.15 -60.66 27.46
CA LYS A 617 10.08 -62.12 27.40
C LYS A 617 11.50 -62.68 27.37
N ARG A 618 12.04 -62.99 28.56
CA ARG A 618 13.05 -64.04 28.72
C ARG A 618 12.41 -65.37 28.35
N THR A 619 13.00 -66.08 27.40
CA THR A 619 13.15 -67.54 27.41
C THR A 619 14.12 -67.92 26.29
N TYR A 620 15.33 -68.33 26.68
CA TYR A 620 16.27 -69.07 25.84
C TYR A 620 15.82 -70.54 25.74
N PRO A 621 16.05 -71.23 24.62
CA PRO A 621 15.87 -72.68 24.55
C PRO A 621 17.14 -73.43 24.97
N GLY A 622 16.96 -74.43 25.85
CA GLY A 622 17.58 -75.76 25.70
C GLY A 622 18.87 -76.08 26.46
N ILE A 623 18.73 -76.63 27.67
CA ILE A 623 19.43 -77.82 28.25
C ILE A 623 18.45 -78.33 29.33
N ARG A 624 17.87 -79.54 29.36
CA ARG A 624 18.16 -80.87 28.84
C ARG A 624 16.85 -81.60 28.56
#